data_AF-A0A929W4S8-F1
#
_entry.id   AF-A0A929W4S8-F1
#
_cell.length_a   1.000
_cell.length_b   1.000
_cell.length_c   1.000
_cell.angle_alpha   90.00
_cell.angle_beta   90.00
_cell.angle_gamma   90.00
#
_symmetry.space_group_name_H-M   'P 1'
#
loop_
_entity.id
_entity.type
_entity.pdbx_description
1 polymer ?
#
loop_
_entity_poly.entity_id
_entity_poly.type
_entity_poly.pdbx_seq_one_letter_code
_entity_poly.pdbx_strand_id
1 'polypeptide(L)'
;MFYPAKFITHLVSRLPDGSSDELHHEEHVMVSLRDDGTWALRYNDPENGGQTMLQGTPRHMSVSRSGAMVSRLLFRVGECCESVYRTPNGEFEMSTLATLYNAQVDDRRGLIELRYDLFFNGELAAHNELTATWERT
;
A
#
# COMPACT_ATOMS: atom_id res chain seq x y z
N MET A 1 18.23 -8.50 6.31
CA MET A 1 19.00 -7.23 6.31
C MET A 1 18.09 -6.07 6.68
N PHE A 2 18.61 -5.05 7.38
CA PHE A 2 17.92 -3.78 7.61
C PHE A 2 18.78 -2.63 7.09
N TYR A 3 18.17 -1.68 6.38
CA TYR A 3 18.89 -0.51 5.86
C TYR A 3 17.99 0.74 5.80
N PRO A 4 18.53 1.94 6.00
CA PRO A 4 17.80 3.18 5.78
C PRO A 4 17.62 3.43 4.28
N ALA A 5 16.48 4.00 3.90
CA ALA A 5 16.18 4.33 2.52
C ALA A 5 15.29 5.58 2.43
N LYS A 6 15.41 6.31 1.33
CA LYS A 6 14.44 7.31 0.90
C LYS A 6 13.31 6.60 0.18
N PHE A 7 12.07 6.75 0.65
CA PHE A 7 10.88 6.08 0.15
C PHE A 7 9.92 7.11 -0.48
N ILE A 8 9.36 6.77 -1.63
CA ILE A 8 8.45 7.62 -2.39
C ILE A 8 7.28 6.79 -2.91
N THR A 9 6.05 7.28 -2.77
CA THR A 9 4.88 6.74 -3.45
C THR A 9 4.19 7.75 -4.33
N HIS A 10 3.63 7.27 -5.43
CA HIS A 10 2.67 7.97 -6.26
C HIS A 10 1.46 7.08 -6.46
N LEU A 11 0.30 7.53 -5.97
CA LEU A 11 -0.98 6.87 -6.15
C LEU A 11 -1.85 7.73 -7.05
N VAL A 12 -2.30 7.17 -8.16
CA VAL A 12 -3.33 7.77 -9.02
C VAL A 12 -4.61 6.98 -8.82
N SER A 13 -5.69 7.67 -8.44
CA SER A 13 -7.01 7.11 -8.22
C SER A 13 -7.97 7.68 -9.25
N ARG A 14 -8.61 6.82 -10.05
CA ARG A 14 -9.67 7.24 -10.99
C ARG A 14 -11.02 6.79 -10.47
N LEU A 15 -11.91 7.74 -10.26
CA LEU A 15 -13.25 7.53 -9.73
C LEU A 15 -14.23 7.14 -10.86
N PRO A 16 -15.35 6.44 -10.55
CA PRO A 16 -16.33 6.02 -11.56
C PRO A 16 -16.97 7.17 -12.35
N ASP A 17 -17.02 8.37 -11.77
CA ASP A 17 -17.54 9.58 -12.43
C ASP A 17 -16.56 10.19 -13.45
N GLY A 18 -15.38 9.59 -13.62
CA GLY A 18 -14.32 10.02 -14.52
C GLY A 18 -13.36 11.03 -13.92
N SER A 19 -13.59 11.48 -12.68
CA SER A 19 -12.62 12.33 -11.98
C SER A 19 -11.42 11.53 -11.51
N SER A 20 -10.32 12.22 -11.22
CA SER A 20 -9.08 11.60 -10.74
C SER A 20 -8.47 12.40 -9.60
N ASP A 21 -7.84 11.68 -8.69
CA ASP A 21 -7.06 12.21 -7.58
C ASP A 21 -5.65 11.61 -7.59
N GLU A 22 -4.67 12.39 -7.13
CA GLU A 22 -3.27 11.98 -7.08
C GLU A 22 -2.66 12.27 -5.71
N LEU A 23 -2.04 11.26 -5.12
CA LEU A 23 -1.36 11.36 -3.84
C LEU A 23 0.13 11.06 -4.00
N HIS A 24 0.97 12.00 -3.58
CA HIS A 24 2.41 11.83 -3.46
C HIS A 24 2.82 11.80 -1.99
N HIS A 25 3.69 10.86 -1.64
CA HIS A 25 4.26 10.77 -0.30
C HIS A 25 5.75 10.48 -0.40
N GLU A 26 6.54 11.15 0.44
CA GLU A 26 7.99 10.98 0.53
C GLU A 26 8.38 10.92 2.01
N GLU A 27 9.22 9.95 2.38
CA GLU A 27 9.66 9.76 3.76
C GLU A 27 11.01 9.03 3.82
N HIS A 28 11.73 9.19 4.93
CA HIS A 28 12.89 8.34 5.25
C HIS A 28 12.47 7.16 6.12
N VAL A 29 12.75 5.94 5.64
CA VAL A 29 12.29 4.70 6.28
C VAL A 29 13.43 3.73 6.56
N MET A 30 13.18 2.80 7.48
CA MET A 30 13.98 1.58 7.60
C MET A 30 13.32 0.46 6.80
N VAL A 31 14.04 -0.10 5.83
CA VAL A 31 13.63 -1.26 5.05
C VAL A 31 14.19 -2.52 5.69
N SER A 32 13.34 -3.53 5.85
CA SER A 32 13.72 -4.91 6.16
C SER A 32 13.61 -5.74 4.89
N LEU A 33 14.69 -6.40 4.48
CA LEU A 33 14.72 -7.34 3.36
C LEU A 33 15.18 -8.71 3.84
N ARG A 34 14.49 -9.77 3.43
CA ARG A 34 14.81 -11.17 3.74
C ARG A 34 15.27 -11.91 2.49
N ASP A 35 16.03 -12.98 2.68
CA ASP A 35 16.60 -13.78 1.60
C ASP A 35 15.54 -14.49 0.72
N ASP A 36 14.32 -14.64 1.24
CA ASP A 36 13.17 -15.18 0.51
C ASP A 36 12.43 -14.14 -0.36
N GLY A 37 12.98 -12.91 -0.47
CA GLY A 37 12.38 -11.81 -1.22
C GLY A 37 11.27 -11.07 -0.46
N THR A 38 11.01 -11.43 0.81
CA THR A 38 10.07 -10.69 1.65
C THR A 38 10.69 -9.37 2.08
N TRP A 39 9.93 -8.30 1.95
CA TRP A 39 10.33 -6.96 2.37
C TRP A 39 9.26 -6.30 3.24
N ALA A 40 9.70 -5.35 4.06
CA ALA A 40 8.81 -4.52 4.85
C ALA A 40 9.43 -3.14 5.08
N LEU A 41 8.59 -2.12 5.08
CA LEU A 41 8.93 -0.77 5.50
C LEU A 41 7.78 -0.17 6.30
N ARG A 42 8.10 0.80 7.15
CA ARG A 42 7.14 1.46 8.03
C ARG A 42 7.51 2.92 8.18
N TYR A 43 6.50 3.77 8.21
CA TYR A 43 6.64 5.19 8.50
C TYR A 43 5.57 5.67 9.49
N ASN A 44 5.84 6.81 10.12
CA ASN A 44 4.85 7.51 10.92
C ASN A 44 3.87 8.19 9.96
N ASP A 45 2.59 8.08 10.25
CA ASP A 45 1.50 8.63 9.45
C ASP A 45 0.81 9.71 10.29
N PRO A 46 1.24 10.99 10.18
CA PRO A 46 0.72 12.07 11.01
C PRO A 46 -0.75 12.36 10.76
N GLU A 47 -1.21 12.19 9.51
CA GLU A 47 -2.62 12.37 9.12
C GLU A 47 -3.50 11.34 9.82
N ASN A 48 -3.02 10.10 9.93
CA ASN A 48 -3.70 9.04 10.66
C ASN A 48 -3.41 9.05 12.18
N GLY A 49 -2.50 9.90 12.67
CA GLY A 49 -2.06 9.91 14.06
C GLY A 49 -1.42 8.59 14.51
N GLY A 50 -0.73 7.90 13.61
CA GLY A 50 -0.16 6.58 13.90
C GLY A 50 0.91 6.14 12.91
N GLN A 51 0.78 4.94 12.35
CA GLN A 51 1.79 4.35 11.49
C GLN A 51 1.17 3.64 10.30
N THR A 52 1.87 3.71 9.18
CA THR A 52 1.58 2.93 7.98
C THR A 52 2.75 1.99 7.71
N MET A 53 2.42 0.72 7.46
CA MET A 53 3.39 -0.33 7.14
C MET A 53 3.04 -0.97 5.80
N LEU A 54 4.02 -1.02 4.92
CA LEU A 54 3.98 -1.77 3.67
C LEU A 54 4.79 -3.04 3.85
N GLN A 55 4.23 -4.17 3.44
CA GLN A 55 4.93 -5.45 3.44
C GLN A 55 4.64 -6.17 2.13
N GLY A 56 5.65 -6.80 1.55
CA GLY A 56 5.49 -7.58 0.33
C GLY A 56 6.29 -8.86 0.34
N THR A 57 5.83 -9.79 -0.47
CA THR A 57 6.52 -11.02 -0.88
C THR A 57 6.64 -10.97 -2.40
N PRO A 58 7.34 -11.92 -3.04
CA PRO A 58 7.33 -12.00 -4.50
C PRO A 58 5.93 -12.18 -5.14
N ARG A 59 4.89 -12.51 -4.36
CA ARG A 59 3.54 -12.83 -4.88
C ARG A 59 2.44 -11.87 -4.48
N HIS A 60 2.61 -11.10 -3.40
CA HIS A 60 1.55 -10.24 -2.88
C HIS A 60 2.11 -9.16 -1.96
N MET A 61 1.30 -8.12 -1.76
CA MET A 61 1.60 -7.01 -0.86
C MET A 61 0.45 -6.77 0.12
N SER A 62 0.73 -6.16 1.27
CA SER A 62 -0.27 -5.60 2.16
C SER A 62 0.12 -4.22 2.66
N VAL A 63 -0.88 -3.38 2.87
CA VAL A 63 -0.76 -2.08 3.54
C VAL A 63 -1.54 -2.14 4.84
N SER A 64 -0.87 -1.98 5.97
CA SER A 64 -1.50 -1.92 7.28
C SER A 64 -1.40 -0.50 7.82
N ARG A 65 -2.53 0.03 8.29
CA ARG A 65 -2.58 1.33 8.97
C ARG A 65 -3.00 1.14 10.42
N SER A 66 -2.37 1.88 11.30
CA SER A 66 -2.74 2.01 12.72
C SER A 66 -2.82 3.48 13.09
N GLY A 67 -3.72 3.85 13.99
CA GLY A 67 -3.98 5.23 14.37
C GLY A 67 -5.48 5.45 14.50
N ALA A 68 -5.97 6.62 14.08
CA ALA A 68 -7.40 6.91 13.99
C ALA A 68 -8.10 5.93 13.05
N MET A 69 -7.51 5.64 11.90
CA MET A 69 -7.93 4.59 10.97
C MET A 69 -7.05 3.35 11.13
N VAL A 70 -7.67 2.23 11.46
CA VAL A 70 -7.02 0.92 11.55
C VAL A 70 -7.53 0.04 10.42
N SER A 71 -6.61 -0.49 9.60
CA SER A 71 -6.97 -1.34 8.46
C SER A 71 -5.81 -2.23 8.04
N ARG A 72 -6.12 -3.26 7.25
CA ARG A 72 -5.14 -4.06 6.53
C ARG A 72 -5.66 -4.39 5.14
N LEU A 73 -5.17 -3.69 4.13
CA LEU A 73 -5.41 -4.05 2.73
C LEU A 73 -4.44 -5.15 2.31
N LEU A 74 -4.94 -6.10 1.52
CA LEU A 74 -4.18 -7.22 0.98
C LEU A 74 -4.37 -7.27 -0.53
N PHE A 75 -3.26 -7.39 -1.26
CA PHE A 75 -3.25 -7.33 -2.71
C PHE A 75 -2.67 -8.64 -3.25
N ARG A 76 -3.56 -9.51 -3.74
CA ARG A 76 -3.22 -10.74 -4.46
C ARG A 76 -3.85 -10.66 -5.85
N VAL A 77 -3.05 -10.83 -6.89
CA VAL A 77 -3.52 -10.67 -8.27
C VAL A 77 -4.62 -11.69 -8.57
N GLY A 78 -5.76 -11.21 -9.05
CA GLY A 78 -6.92 -12.06 -9.39
C GLY A 78 -7.81 -12.46 -8.21
N GLU A 79 -7.50 -12.02 -6.99
CA GLU A 79 -8.31 -12.30 -5.80
C GLU A 79 -8.93 -11.02 -5.25
N CYS A 80 -10.25 -11.05 -4.98
CA CYS A 80 -10.92 -10.00 -4.22
C CYS A 80 -10.64 -10.23 -2.73
N CYS A 81 -9.85 -9.35 -2.12
CA CYS A 81 -9.45 -9.45 -0.72
C CYS A 81 -10.26 -8.45 0.12
N GLU A 82 -11.03 -8.96 1.08
CA GLU A 82 -11.82 -8.16 2.02
C GLU A 82 -10.94 -7.55 3.12
N SER A 83 -11.35 -6.38 3.61
CA SER A 83 -10.72 -5.65 4.69
C SER A 83 -11.76 -4.86 5.48
N VAL A 84 -11.58 -4.81 6.80
CA VAL A 84 -12.40 -3.97 7.67
C VAL A 84 -11.60 -2.73 8.04
N TYR A 85 -12.17 -1.57 7.74
CA TYR A 85 -11.65 -0.28 8.16
C TYR A 85 -12.34 0.11 9.46
N ARG A 86 -11.54 0.37 10.50
CA ARG A 86 -12.03 0.83 11.80
C ARG A 86 -11.64 2.28 11.99
N THR A 87 -12.63 3.12 12.27
CA THR A 87 -12.45 4.54 12.57
C THR A 87 -13.14 4.89 13.89
N PRO A 88 -12.92 6.08 14.47
CA PRO A 88 -13.65 6.51 15.67
C PRO A 88 -15.16 6.62 15.44
N ASN A 89 -15.59 6.78 14.18
CA ASN A 89 -16.98 6.96 13.79
C ASN A 89 -17.70 5.62 13.47
N GLY A 90 -16.98 4.50 13.51
CA GLY A 90 -17.51 3.18 13.19
C GLY A 90 -16.62 2.38 12.25
N GLU A 91 -17.11 1.20 11.90
CA GLU A 91 -16.44 0.26 10.98
C GLU A 91 -17.15 0.25 9.63
N PHE A 92 -16.39 0.03 8.56
CA PHE A 92 -16.93 -0.19 7.22
C PHE A 92 -16.09 -1.21 6.44
N GLU A 93 -16.73 -1.84 5.46
CA GLU A 93 -16.15 -2.90 4.64
C GLU A 93 -15.52 -2.30 3.38
N MET A 94 -14.27 -2.69 3.15
CA MET A 94 -13.53 -2.40 1.94
C MET A 94 -13.11 -3.73 1.30
N SER A 95 -12.96 -3.75 -0.01
CA SER A 95 -12.25 -4.85 -0.66
C SER A 95 -11.38 -4.34 -1.79
N THR A 96 -10.37 -5.13 -2.14
CA THR A 96 -9.43 -4.82 -3.21
C THR A 96 -9.34 -5.98 -4.18
N LEU A 97 -9.46 -5.71 -5.47
CA LEU A 97 -9.17 -6.67 -6.54
C LEU A 97 -7.91 -6.21 -7.28
N ALA A 98 -6.78 -6.83 -6.97
CA ALA A 98 -5.53 -6.51 -7.66
C ALA A 98 -5.50 -7.13 -9.06
N THR A 99 -5.15 -6.33 -10.06
CA THR A 99 -5.01 -6.75 -11.46
C THR A 99 -3.55 -6.81 -11.90
N LEU A 100 -2.67 -6.07 -11.20
CA LEU A 100 -1.23 -6.11 -11.41
C LEU A 100 -0.52 -5.97 -10.07
N TYR A 101 0.49 -6.80 -9.85
CA TYR A 101 1.48 -6.65 -8.79
C TYR A 101 2.84 -7.05 -9.35
N ASN A 102 3.78 -6.11 -9.38
CA ASN A 102 5.17 -6.34 -9.74
C ASN A 102 6.06 -5.77 -8.65
N ALA A 103 7.06 -6.53 -8.22
CA ALA A 103 7.99 -6.12 -7.18
C ALA A 103 9.41 -6.49 -7.60
N GLN A 104 10.24 -5.46 -7.78
CA GLN A 104 11.67 -5.59 -8.06
C GLN A 104 12.43 -4.98 -6.89
N VAL A 105 12.97 -5.84 -6.03
CA VAL A 105 13.61 -5.42 -4.79
C VAL A 105 14.99 -6.07 -4.67
N ASP A 106 16.00 -5.25 -4.37
CA ASP A 106 17.36 -5.68 -4.05
C ASP A 106 17.88 -4.97 -2.79
N ASP A 107 19.17 -5.11 -2.48
CA ASP A 107 19.82 -4.55 -1.30
C ASP A 107 20.13 -3.04 -1.40
N ARG A 108 19.79 -2.42 -2.54
CA ARG A 108 19.99 -1.00 -2.84
C ARG A 108 18.69 -0.26 -3.11
N ARG A 109 17.71 -0.90 -3.74
CA ARG A 109 16.48 -0.24 -4.18
C ARG A 109 15.27 -1.18 -4.19
N GLY A 110 14.09 -0.59 -4.23
CA GLY A 110 12.85 -1.27 -4.54
C GLY A 110 12.00 -0.48 -5.52
N LEU A 111 11.31 -1.20 -6.40
CA LEU A 111 10.26 -0.71 -7.27
C LEU A 111 9.07 -1.65 -7.14
N ILE A 112 7.94 -1.11 -6.72
CA ILE A 112 6.66 -1.80 -6.63
C ILE A 112 5.67 -1.10 -7.56
N GLU A 113 5.04 -1.87 -8.42
CA GLU A 113 3.92 -1.43 -9.26
C GLU A 113 2.70 -2.25 -8.87
N LEU A 114 1.60 -1.56 -8.58
CA LEU A 114 0.36 -2.18 -8.14
C LEU A 114 -0.81 -1.51 -8.86
N ARG A 115 -1.67 -2.32 -9.47
CA ARG A 115 -2.98 -1.87 -9.98
C ARG A 115 -4.08 -2.65 -9.32
N TYR A 116 -5.11 -1.97 -8.85
CA TYR A 116 -6.23 -2.60 -8.17
C TYR A 116 -7.51 -1.77 -8.25
N ASP A 117 -8.63 -2.46 -8.26
CA ASP A 117 -9.93 -1.85 -8.00
C ASP A 117 -10.18 -1.85 -6.49
N LEU A 118 -10.68 -0.73 -5.99
CA LEU A 118 -11.09 -0.55 -4.61
C LEU A 118 -12.61 -0.52 -4.55
N PHE A 119 -13.20 -1.31 -3.65
CA PHE A 119 -14.64 -1.35 -3.43
C PHE A 119 -14.95 -0.87 -2.02
N PHE A 120 -16.02 -0.08 -1.89
CA PHE A 120 -16.60 0.36 -0.62
C PHE A 120 -18.01 -0.20 -0.54
N ASN A 121 -18.30 -1.01 0.49
CA ASN A 121 -19.59 -1.71 0.63
C ASN A 121 -20.03 -2.47 -0.64
N GLY A 122 -19.07 -3.07 -1.36
CA GLY A 122 -19.31 -3.84 -2.58
C GLY A 122 -19.45 -3.01 -3.87
N GLU A 123 -19.53 -1.68 -3.78
CA GLU A 123 -19.56 -0.81 -4.94
C GLU A 123 -18.16 -0.34 -5.32
N LEU A 124 -17.88 -0.27 -6.63
CA LEU A 124 -16.60 0.23 -7.14
C LEU A 124 -16.40 1.68 -6.70
N ALA A 125 -15.38 1.91 -5.87
CA ALA A 125 -15.03 3.23 -5.37
C ALA A 125 -13.96 3.90 -6.22
N ALA A 126 -12.93 3.16 -6.65
CA ALA A 126 -11.85 3.71 -7.48
C ALA A 126 -11.05 2.63 -8.21
N HIS A 127 -10.50 3.01 -9.36
CA HIS A 127 -9.40 2.30 -10.02
C HIS A 127 -8.08 2.94 -9.59
N ASN A 128 -7.19 2.17 -8.97
CA ASN A 128 -5.95 2.68 -8.38
C ASN A 128 -4.72 2.14 -9.11
N GLU A 129 -3.78 3.05 -9.38
CA GLU A 129 -2.43 2.74 -9.85
C GLU A 129 -1.43 3.30 -8.82
N LEU A 130 -0.73 2.42 -8.11
CA LEU A 130 0.29 2.77 -7.12
C LEU A 130 1.66 2.39 -7.65
N THR A 131 2.57 3.37 -7.67
CA THR A 131 4.01 3.15 -7.78
C THR A 131 4.65 3.47 -6.44
N ALA A 132 5.42 2.54 -5.89
CA ALA A 132 6.19 2.75 -4.67
C ALA A 132 7.65 2.42 -4.93
N THR A 133 8.54 3.35 -4.60
CA THR A 133 9.98 3.22 -4.83
C THR A 133 10.75 3.53 -3.56
N TRP A 134 11.91 2.92 -3.42
CA TRP A 134 12.90 3.38 -2.44
C TRP A 134 14.33 3.19 -2.94
N GLU A 135 15.22 4.04 -2.43
CA GLU A 135 16.66 3.97 -2.65
C GLU A 135 17.39 4.05 -1.32
N ARG A 136 18.32 3.14 -1.09
CA ARG A 136 19.13 3.07 0.12
C ARG A 136 20.00 4.32 0.27
N THR A 137 20.06 4.86 1.49
CA THR A 137 20.84 6.05 1.87
C THR A 137 22.07 5.69 2.70
#